data_AF-A0A8X7CR38-F1
#
_entry.id   AF-A0A8X7CR38-F1
#
_cell.length_a   1.000
_cell.length_b   1.000
_cell.length_c   1.000
_cell.angle_alpha   90.00
_cell.angle_beta   90.00
_cell.angle_gamma   90.00
#
_symmetry.space_group_name_H-M   'P 1'
#
loop_
_entity.id
_entity.type
_entity.pdbx_description
1 polymer ?
#
loop_
_entity_poly.entity_id
_entity_poly.type
_entity_poly.pdbx_seq_one_letter_code
_entity_poly.pdbx_strand_id
1 'polypeptide(L)'
;MSGNCSSGRVTFERTPGIQLPNNELDQFGPVEFLSKTAPTACYRKCLEDDYCEGYFIDHVDQKCVLLRKGSQSEPLEGPLQHSSAWSYHRKICLGGKPITLRK
;
A
#
# COMPACT_ATOMS: atom_id res chain seq x y z
N MET A 1 -4.17 3.42 18.45
CA MET A 1 -2.98 2.63 18.82
C MET A 1 -2.59 1.88 17.57
N SER A 2 -1.51 2.32 16.92
CA SER A 2 -1.19 1.90 15.57
C SER A 2 -0.76 0.43 15.50
N GLY A 3 -1.06 -0.27 14.39
CA GLY A 3 -0.74 -1.68 14.14
C GLY A 3 0.66 -2.06 14.64
N ASN A 4 0.74 -3.23 15.32
CA ASN A 4 1.84 -3.64 16.20
C ASN A 4 3.24 -3.69 15.53
N CYS A 5 3.90 -2.54 15.39
CA CYS A 5 5.36 -2.47 15.28
C CYS A 5 5.94 -2.46 16.70
N SER A 6 6.59 -3.56 17.10
CA SER A 6 7.18 -3.70 18.44
C SER A 6 8.22 -2.62 18.80
N SER A 7 8.84 -2.00 17.79
CA SER A 7 9.84 -0.92 17.90
C SER A 7 9.27 0.49 17.69
N GLY A 8 7.97 0.64 17.42
CA GLY A 8 7.25 1.91 17.53
C GLY A 8 7.36 2.89 16.35
N ARG A 9 7.99 2.54 15.23
CA ARG A 9 7.97 3.41 14.03
C ARG A 9 7.63 2.65 12.75
N VAL A 10 6.57 3.10 12.10
CA VAL A 10 6.15 2.67 10.77
C VAL A 10 6.83 3.53 9.71
N THR A 11 7.21 2.94 8.59
CA THR A 11 7.63 3.65 7.39
C THR A 11 7.12 2.92 6.14
N PHE A 12 7.53 3.35 4.95
CA PHE A 12 7.13 2.74 3.69
C PHE A 12 8.33 2.39 2.83
N GLU A 13 8.33 1.17 2.29
CA GLU A 13 9.24 0.76 1.22
C GLU A 13 8.60 1.08 -0.13
N ARG A 14 9.34 1.75 -1.02
CA ARG A 14 8.84 2.19 -2.33
C ARG A 14 9.36 1.28 -3.45
N THR A 15 8.45 0.75 -4.24
CA THR A 15 8.73 0.06 -5.50
C THR A 15 8.21 0.91 -6.67
N PRO A 16 9.09 1.56 -7.46
CA PRO A 16 8.67 2.37 -8.59
C PRO A 16 8.28 1.52 -9.80
N GLY A 17 7.47 2.10 -10.70
CA GLY A 17 7.26 1.53 -12.02
C GLY A 17 6.23 0.40 -12.07
N ILE A 18 5.40 0.25 -11.04
CA ILE A 18 4.40 -0.81 -10.94
C ILE A 18 3.03 -0.27 -10.55
N GLN A 19 1.97 -0.88 -11.11
CA GLN A 19 0.56 -0.60 -10.82
C GLN A 19 -0.24 -1.90 -10.68
N LEU A 20 -1.44 -1.80 -10.11
CA LEU A 20 -2.41 -2.89 -10.14
C LEU A 20 -3.02 -3.02 -11.54
N PRO A 21 -3.26 -4.24 -12.02
CA PRO A 21 -4.05 -4.48 -13.23
C PRO A 21 -5.51 -4.06 -13.01
N ASN A 22 -6.05 -3.22 -13.89
CA ASN A 22 -7.42 -2.70 -13.77
C ASN A 22 -8.51 -3.79 -13.78
N ASN A 23 -8.21 -4.95 -14.36
CA ASN A 23 -9.14 -6.06 -14.58
C ASN A 23 -9.11 -7.12 -13.46
N GLU A 24 -8.18 -7.03 -12.49
CA GLU A 24 -7.96 -8.09 -11.50
C GLU A 24 -7.85 -7.54 -10.06
N LEU A 25 -8.37 -6.34 -9.82
CA LEU A 25 -8.37 -5.68 -8.51
C LEU A 25 -8.99 -6.54 -7.41
N ASP A 26 -10.03 -7.32 -7.73
CA ASP A 26 -10.71 -8.22 -6.81
C ASP A 26 -9.80 -9.33 -6.27
N GLN A 27 -8.74 -9.70 -7.02
CA GLN A 27 -7.77 -10.71 -6.59
C GLN A 27 -6.83 -10.19 -5.49
N PHE A 28 -6.66 -8.87 -5.40
CA PHE A 28 -5.82 -8.21 -4.39
C PHE A 28 -6.58 -7.92 -3.10
N GLY A 29 -7.83 -8.37 -2.98
CA GLY A 29 -8.66 -8.21 -1.78
C GLY A 29 -9.24 -6.79 -1.64
N PRO A 30 -9.58 -6.36 -0.41
CA PRO A 30 -10.24 -5.08 -0.18
C PRO A 30 -9.30 -3.91 -0.53
N VAL A 31 -9.63 -3.19 -1.61
CA VAL A 31 -8.94 -1.98 -2.03
C VAL A 31 -9.83 -0.74 -1.90
N GLU A 32 -9.24 0.42 -1.62
CA GLU A 32 -9.94 1.71 -1.59
C GLU A 32 -9.33 2.68 -2.59
N PHE A 33 -10.17 3.19 -3.51
CA PHE A 33 -9.77 4.17 -4.52
C PHE A 33 -9.97 5.60 -4.05
N LEU A 34 -8.91 6.40 -4.13
CA LEU A 34 -8.92 7.81 -3.82
C LEU A 34 -8.52 8.60 -5.06
N SER A 35 -9.50 9.26 -5.67
CA SER A 35 -9.28 10.12 -6.84
C SER A 35 -8.89 11.53 -6.40
N LYS A 36 -8.17 12.27 -7.26
CA LYS A 36 -7.77 13.68 -7.03
C LYS A 36 -7.06 13.88 -5.68
N THR A 37 -6.24 12.91 -5.31
CA THR A 37 -5.61 12.83 -3.99
C THR A 37 -4.13 13.10 -4.16
N ALA A 38 -3.63 14.13 -3.47
CA ALA A 38 -2.20 14.39 -3.43
C ALA A 38 -1.45 13.18 -2.84
N PRO A 39 -0.25 12.85 -3.35
CA PRO A 39 0.55 11.73 -2.83
C PRO A 39 0.73 11.73 -1.30
N THR A 40 0.90 12.91 -0.71
CA THR A 40 1.05 13.10 0.74
C THR A 40 -0.21 12.75 1.53
N ALA A 41 -1.40 12.93 0.95
CA ALA A 41 -2.66 12.55 1.59
C ALA A 41 -2.84 11.03 1.59
N CYS A 42 -2.43 10.35 0.52
CA CYS A 42 -2.42 8.87 0.44
C CYS A 42 -1.51 8.28 1.52
N TYR A 43 -0.29 8.83 1.66
CA TYR A 43 0.65 8.48 2.71
C TYR A 43 0.04 8.62 4.12
N ARG A 44 -0.52 9.79 4.43
CA ARG A 44 -1.09 10.06 5.77
C ARG A 44 -2.24 9.10 6.09
N LYS A 45 -3.15 8.91 5.14
CA LYS A 45 -4.29 8.02 5.33
C LYS A 45 -3.86 6.57 5.57
N CYS A 46 -2.88 6.07 4.82
CA CYS A 46 -2.37 4.73 5.08
C CYS A 46 -1.56 4.64 6.39
N LEU A 47 -0.83 5.69 6.76
CA LEU A 47 -0.06 5.73 8.00
C LEU A 47 -0.97 5.64 9.22
N GLU A 48 -2.05 6.43 9.23
CA GLU A 48 -3.03 6.54 10.33
C GLU A 48 -3.96 5.32 10.41
N ASP A 49 -4.11 4.59 9.32
CA ASP A 49 -5.00 3.44 9.24
C ASP A 49 -4.28 2.11 9.54
N ASP A 50 -4.68 1.46 10.62
CA ASP A 50 -4.09 0.18 11.06
C ASP A 50 -4.48 -1.00 10.19
N TYR A 51 -5.52 -0.84 9.38
CA TYR A 51 -5.90 -1.81 8.38
C TYR A 51 -5.25 -1.51 7.03
N CYS A 52 -4.46 -0.46 6.86
CA CYS A 52 -3.73 -0.25 5.62
C CYS A 52 -2.39 -1.00 5.63
N GLU A 53 -2.16 -1.84 4.62
CA GLU A 53 -0.91 -2.61 4.46
C GLU A 53 0.05 -1.99 3.43
N GLY A 54 -0.46 -1.12 2.58
CA GLY A 54 0.32 -0.39 1.59
C GLY A 54 -0.59 0.36 0.64
N TYR A 55 -0.01 1.06 -0.32
CA TYR A 55 -0.78 1.81 -1.30
C TYR A 55 -0.06 1.98 -2.63
N PHE A 56 -0.82 2.19 -3.70
CA PHE A 56 -0.33 2.61 -5.01
C PHE A 56 -0.62 4.10 -5.22
N ILE A 57 0.27 4.78 -5.93
CA ILE A 57 0.11 6.18 -6.35
C ILE A 57 0.33 6.28 -7.86
N ASP A 58 -0.58 6.97 -8.53
CA ASP A 58 -0.41 7.55 -9.86
C ASP A 58 0.11 8.98 -9.73
N HIS A 59 1.34 9.22 -10.18
CA HIS A 59 2.00 10.52 -10.11
C HIS A 59 1.50 11.50 -11.19
N VAL A 60 0.83 11.01 -12.22
CA VAL A 60 0.31 11.82 -13.34
C VAL A 60 -1.14 12.20 -13.07
N ASP A 61 -2.00 11.23 -12.78
CA ASP A 61 -3.44 11.45 -12.61
C ASP A 61 -3.84 11.78 -11.16
N GLN A 62 -2.89 11.79 -10.22
CA GLN A 62 -3.13 12.02 -8.79
C GLN A 62 -4.19 11.06 -8.22
N LYS A 63 -4.01 9.77 -8.53
CA LYS A 63 -4.83 8.67 -8.01
C LYS A 63 -4.06 7.92 -6.93
N CYS A 64 -4.79 7.40 -5.96
CA CYS A 64 -4.26 6.58 -4.88
C CYS A 64 -5.15 5.34 -4.71
N VAL A 65 -4.52 4.20 -4.45
CA VAL A 65 -5.22 2.94 -4.14
C VAL A 65 -4.66 2.40 -2.84
N LEU A 66 -5.46 2.36 -1.78
CA LEU A 66 -5.06 1.78 -0.50
C LEU A 66 -5.34 0.28 -0.50
N LEU A 67 -4.35 -0.53 -0.13
CA LEU A 67 -4.50 -1.95 0.14
C LEU A 67 -4.87 -2.14 1.62
N ARG A 68 -5.97 -2.85 1.88
CA ARG A 68 -6.45 -3.10 3.24
C ARG A 68 -6.00 -4.47 3.75
N LYS A 69 -6.04 -4.67 5.05
CA LYS A 69 -5.67 -5.92 5.72
C LYS A 69 -6.49 -7.07 5.17
N GLY A 70 -5.81 -8.17 4.81
CA GLY A 70 -6.42 -9.30 4.12
C GLY A 70 -6.35 -9.18 2.59
N SER A 71 -5.82 -8.07 2.07
CA SER A 71 -5.19 -8.05 0.74
C SER A 71 -4.00 -9.00 0.74
N GLN A 72 -3.72 -9.64 -0.41
CA GLN A 72 -2.50 -10.44 -0.58
C GLN A 72 -1.30 -9.47 -0.58
N SER A 73 -0.79 -9.13 0.60
CA SER A 73 0.21 -8.09 0.80
C SER A 73 1.64 -8.60 0.98
N GLU A 74 1.88 -9.91 0.88
CA GLU A 74 3.20 -10.51 1.09
C GLU A 74 3.47 -11.74 0.20
N PRO A 75 4.48 -11.61 -0.68
CA PRO A 75 4.69 -10.45 -1.54
C PRO A 75 3.43 -10.22 -2.40
N LEU A 76 3.30 -9.08 -3.08
CA LEU A 76 2.32 -8.96 -4.17
C LEU A 76 2.70 -9.96 -5.29
N GLU A 77 2.41 -11.24 -5.12
CA GLU A 77 2.58 -12.32 -6.10
C GLU A 77 1.40 -12.35 -7.10
N GLY A 78 0.88 -11.16 -7.40
CA GLY A 78 -0.16 -10.96 -8.39
C GLY A 78 0.41 -10.41 -9.70
N PRO A 79 -0.41 -10.37 -10.76
CA PRO A 79 -0.03 -9.84 -12.08
C PRO A 79 0.10 -8.31 -12.05
N LEU A 80 1.13 -7.80 -11.38
CA LEU A 80 1.48 -6.38 -11.39
C LEU A 80 1.86 -5.96 -12.81
N GLN A 81 1.41 -4.76 -13.20
CA GLN A 81 1.73 -4.20 -14.51
C GLN A 81 2.81 -3.13 -14.39
N HIS A 82 3.71 -3.07 -15.36
CA HIS A 82 4.68 -2.01 -15.46
C HIS A 82 4.01 -0.69 -15.87
N SER A 83 4.31 0.37 -15.11
CA SER A 83 3.82 1.72 -15.40
C SER A 83 4.73 2.76 -14.77
N SER A 84 5.43 3.54 -15.60
CA SER A 84 6.36 4.58 -15.13
C SER A 84 5.67 5.71 -14.37
N ALA A 85 4.37 5.89 -14.57
CA ALA A 85 3.56 6.87 -13.86
C ALA A 85 3.19 6.42 -12.44
N TRP A 86 3.44 5.16 -12.08
CA TRP A 86 2.97 4.59 -10.82
C TRP A 86 4.10 4.14 -9.89
N SER A 87 3.77 4.04 -8.61
CA SER A 87 4.62 3.40 -7.62
C SER A 87 3.80 2.75 -6.51
N TYR A 88 4.29 1.62 -6.01
CA TYR A 88 3.78 0.96 -4.83
C TYR A 88 4.59 1.35 -3.58
N HIS A 89 3.90 1.48 -2.45
CA HIS A 89 4.46 1.85 -1.16
C HIS A 89 3.93 0.86 -0.12
N ARG A 90 4.80 -0.04 0.33
CA ARG A 90 4.46 -1.07 1.31
C ARG A 90 4.69 -0.54 2.71
N LYS A 91 3.70 -0.67 3.60
CA LYS A 91 3.83 -0.29 5.01
C LYS A 91 4.73 -1.30 5.72
N ILE A 92 5.81 -0.83 6.35
CA ILE A 92 6.81 -1.67 7.04
C ILE A 92 7.15 -1.11 8.43
N CYS A 93 7.67 -1.94 9.32
CA CYS A 93 8.25 -1.47 10.59
C CYS A 93 9.73 -1.12 10.41
N LEU A 94 10.16 0.02 10.96
CA LEU A 94 11.59 0.38 11.05
C LEU A 94 12.33 -0.67 11.89
N GLY A 95 13.28 -1.35 11.24
CA GLY A 95 13.86 -2.62 11.69
C GLY A 95 13.69 -3.77 10.68
N GLY A 96 13.00 -3.53 9.55
CA GLY A 96 12.90 -4.46 8.42
C GLY A 96 11.99 -5.66 8.67
N LYS A 97 11.31 -5.71 9.82
CA LYS A 97 10.35 -6.77 10.11
C LYS A 97 8.98 -6.39 9.54
N PRO A 98 8.30 -7.29 8.82
CA PRO A 98 6.91 -7.08 8.42
C PRO A 98 6.03 -6.93 9.67
N ILE A 99 4.96 -6.16 9.56
CA ILE A 99 3.97 -5.99 10.63
C ILE A 99 3.40 -7.37 10.97
N THR A 100 3.68 -7.88 12.17
CA THR A 100 3.30 -9.26 12.55
C THR A 100 1.79 -9.42 12.73
N LEU A 101 1.22 -10.37 11.98
CA LEU A 101 -0.15 -10.86 12.11
C LEU A 101 -0.30 -11.65 13.42
N ARG A 102 -1.13 -11.16 14.36
CA ARG A 102 -1.74 -12.08 15.33
C ARG A 102 -2.95 -12.73 14.66
N LYS A 103 -2.90 -14.07 14.57
CA LYS A 103 -4.03 -14.95 14.26
C LYS A 103 -5.16 -14.74 15.27
#